data_AF-G5JCX7-F1
#
_entry.id   AF-G5JCX7-F1
#
_cell.length_a   1.000
_cell.length_b   1.000
_cell.length_c   1.000
_cell.angle_alpha   90.00
_cell.angle_beta   90.00
_cell.angle_gamma   90.00
#
_symmetry.space_group_name_H-M   'P 1'
#
loop_
_entity.id
_entity.type
_entity.pdbx_description
1 polymer ?
#
loop_
_entity_poly.entity_id
_entity_poly.type
_entity_poly.pdbx_seq_one_letter_code
_entity_poly.pdbx_strand_id
1 'polypeptide(L)'
;MAENNWQNFLKNIGEWRGSFTKISPQGEILDSTLSIINLEGLEDNKLVKFRLRRFGGNSYDETPTQDYGQEYRSLGRQIIFFETGTFSKGSFQLAPFADFGSEFGFIEGDRRLRCVLLYDRQNELSSITLIREFRSGSNAQERPPLTLEQLLGTWQGKAYTAYRDLRPTDKFETSLEVKKIDNNKIQQQLTFSGTTLTSSASIEGNKLVFNSGDNPRQILLLPDGSSTNAPLKLELRKPFFLEVGWLVNEKERQRLIRNYDATGAWIGSTLVIEKKID
;
A
#
# COMPACT_ATOMS: atom_id res chain seq x y z
N MET A 1 7.61 -17.87 0.81
CA MET A 1 7.23 -16.49 1.23
C MET A 1 6.33 -15.76 0.24
N ALA A 2 6.53 -15.90 -1.09
CA ALA A 2 5.46 -15.72 -2.08
C ALA A 2 5.12 -17.03 -2.84
N GLU A 3 5.99 -18.05 -2.71
CA GLU A 3 5.88 -19.40 -3.31
C GLU A 3 4.61 -20.16 -2.91
N ASN A 4 3.91 -19.71 -1.87
CA ASN A 4 2.63 -20.26 -1.46
C ASN A 4 1.52 -19.18 -1.51
N ASN A 5 1.43 -18.51 -2.65
CA ASN A 5 0.58 -17.34 -2.86
C ASN A 5 -0.87 -17.59 -2.46
N TRP A 6 -1.40 -18.78 -2.75
CA TRP A 6 -2.75 -19.18 -2.34
C TRP A 6 -2.89 -19.26 -0.82
N GLN A 7 -2.00 -19.95 -0.13
CA GLN A 7 -2.06 -20.06 1.34
C GLN A 7 -1.89 -18.70 2.03
N ASN A 8 -1.04 -17.83 1.48
CA ASN A 8 -0.90 -16.46 1.96
C ASN A 8 -2.17 -15.64 1.74
N PHE A 9 -2.85 -15.81 0.60
CA PHE A 9 -4.16 -15.21 0.35
C PHE A 9 -5.21 -15.64 1.37
N LEU A 10 -5.24 -16.93 1.76
CA LEU A 10 -6.19 -17.45 2.75
C LEU A 10 -6.12 -16.75 4.11
N LYS A 11 -5.00 -16.09 4.46
CA LYS A 11 -4.88 -15.26 5.67
C LYS A 11 -5.85 -14.07 5.69
N ASN A 12 -6.39 -13.70 4.53
CA ASN A 12 -7.38 -12.63 4.39
C ASN A 12 -8.83 -13.10 4.58
N ILE A 13 -9.09 -14.40 4.80
CA ILE A 13 -10.44 -14.92 5.05
C ILE A 13 -11.08 -14.23 6.26
N GLY A 14 -12.36 -13.92 6.12
CA GLY A 14 -13.17 -13.25 7.13
C GLY A 14 -14.16 -12.26 6.56
N GLU A 15 -15.00 -11.74 7.46
CA GLU A 15 -15.82 -10.55 7.19
C GLU A 15 -15.07 -9.31 7.67
N TRP A 16 -14.89 -8.35 6.77
CA TRP A 16 -14.18 -7.11 6.97
C TRP A 16 -15.13 -5.94 6.74
N ARG A 17 -15.40 -5.16 7.78
CA ARG A 17 -16.24 -3.96 7.72
C ARG A 17 -15.35 -2.72 7.67
N GLY A 18 -15.71 -1.73 6.88
CA GLY A 18 -14.83 -0.58 6.66
C GLY A 18 -15.40 0.42 5.68
N SER A 19 -14.53 1.25 5.10
CA SER A 19 -14.93 2.22 4.08
C SER A 19 -13.93 2.31 2.94
N PHE A 20 -14.42 2.68 1.76
CA PHE A 20 -13.61 3.10 0.62
C PHE A 20 -13.59 4.63 0.61
N THR A 21 -12.47 5.23 1.01
CA THR A 21 -12.30 6.69 1.08
C THR A 21 -11.48 7.16 -0.13
N LYS A 22 -12.09 8.01 -0.97
CA LYS A 22 -11.43 8.63 -2.12
C LYS A 22 -10.67 9.86 -1.64
N ILE A 23 -9.41 9.94 -2.02
CA ILE A 23 -8.46 10.99 -1.66
C ILE A 23 -7.89 11.60 -2.95
N SER A 24 -7.79 12.93 -2.99
CA SER A 24 -7.17 13.66 -4.09
C SER A 24 -5.66 13.40 -4.15
N PRO A 25 -5.00 13.63 -5.29
CA PRO A 25 -3.53 13.63 -5.35
C PRO A 25 -2.89 14.61 -4.36
N GLN A 26 -3.63 15.59 -3.85
CA GLN A 26 -3.20 16.55 -2.86
C GLN A 26 -3.47 16.10 -1.42
N GLY A 27 -3.98 14.89 -1.18
CA GLY A 27 -4.22 14.35 0.15
C GLY A 27 -5.53 14.80 0.79
N GLU A 28 -6.44 15.41 0.03
CA GLU A 28 -7.76 15.85 0.51
C GLU A 28 -8.76 14.71 0.42
N ILE A 29 -9.58 14.50 1.46
CA ILE A 29 -10.66 13.52 1.43
C ILE A 29 -11.81 14.08 0.60
N LEU A 30 -12.20 13.36 -0.45
CA LEU A 30 -13.25 13.77 -1.39
C LEU A 30 -14.58 13.08 -1.10
N ASP A 31 -14.54 11.79 -0.80
CA ASP A 31 -15.73 10.97 -0.56
C ASP A 31 -15.37 9.73 0.28
N SER A 32 -16.34 9.13 0.96
CA SER A 32 -16.15 7.89 1.71
C SER A 32 -17.42 7.06 1.72
N THR A 33 -17.34 5.85 1.16
CA THR A 33 -18.48 4.90 1.10
C THR A 33 -18.26 3.74 2.06
N LEU A 34 -19.24 3.45 2.92
CA LEU A 34 -19.19 2.28 3.80
C LEU A 34 -19.22 0.97 2.99
N SER A 35 -18.54 -0.06 3.50
CA SER A 35 -18.40 -1.33 2.81
C SER A 35 -18.23 -2.53 3.73
N ILE A 36 -18.69 -3.69 3.25
CA ILE A 36 -18.38 -4.99 3.86
C ILE A 36 -17.77 -5.88 2.78
N ILE A 37 -16.61 -6.45 3.09
CA ILE A 37 -15.96 -7.47 2.28
C ILE A 37 -16.01 -8.80 3.01
N ASN A 38 -16.54 -9.82 2.36
CA ASN A 38 -16.50 -11.19 2.84
C ASN A 38 -15.58 -12.00 1.94
N LEU A 39 -14.63 -12.70 2.55
CA LEU A 39 -13.82 -13.73 1.94
C LEU A 39 -14.09 -15.03 2.69
N GLU A 40 -14.79 -15.96 2.05
CA GLU A 40 -15.19 -17.24 2.63
C GLU A 40 -14.48 -18.38 1.93
N GLY A 41 -13.73 -19.18 2.69
CA GLY A 41 -13.10 -20.41 2.19
C GLY A 41 -14.11 -21.56 2.16
N LEU A 42 -14.21 -22.23 1.01
CA LEU A 42 -15.05 -23.39 0.75
C LEU A 42 -14.21 -24.53 0.19
N GLU A 43 -14.78 -25.75 0.19
CA GLU A 43 -14.12 -26.95 -0.36
C GLU A 43 -12.70 -27.15 0.21
N ASP A 44 -12.56 -27.12 1.55
CA ASP A 44 -11.27 -27.17 2.24
C ASP A 44 -10.30 -26.06 1.79
N ASN A 45 -10.83 -24.84 1.63
CA ASN A 45 -10.12 -23.65 1.15
C ASN A 45 -9.53 -23.77 -0.27
N LYS A 46 -10.05 -24.67 -1.11
CA LYS A 46 -9.70 -24.73 -2.55
C LYS A 46 -10.49 -23.74 -3.39
N LEU A 47 -11.57 -23.20 -2.84
CA LEU A 47 -12.36 -22.11 -3.41
C LEU A 47 -12.51 -21.01 -2.37
N VAL A 48 -12.41 -19.76 -2.80
CA VAL A 48 -12.76 -18.59 -1.96
C VAL A 48 -13.86 -17.80 -2.64
N LYS A 49 -14.99 -17.62 -1.95
CA LYS A 49 -16.03 -16.68 -2.35
C LYS A 49 -15.69 -15.29 -1.82
N PHE A 50 -15.51 -14.36 -2.74
CA PHE A 50 -15.41 -12.94 -2.47
C PHE A 50 -16.76 -12.29 -2.68
N ARG A 51 -17.18 -11.45 -1.74
CA ARG A 51 -18.34 -10.57 -1.88
C ARG A 51 -18.00 -9.19 -1.34
N LEU A 52 -18.28 -8.15 -2.13
CA LEU A 52 -18.18 -6.75 -1.75
C LEU A 52 -19.57 -6.14 -1.75
N ARG A 53 -19.95 -5.57 -0.61
CA ARG A 53 -21.15 -4.76 -0.45
C ARG A 53 -20.74 -3.32 -0.15
N ARG A 54 -21.36 -2.34 -0.81
CA ARG A 54 -21.18 -0.92 -0.53
C ARG A 54 -22.51 -0.28 -0.16
N PHE A 55 -22.48 0.66 0.76
CA PHE A 55 -23.67 1.29 1.35
C PHE A 55 -23.60 2.80 1.11
N GLY A 56 -24.68 3.36 0.57
CA GLY A 56 -24.76 4.78 0.22
C GLY A 56 -25.11 5.69 1.39
N GLY A 57 -25.75 5.15 2.44
CA GLY A 57 -26.02 5.87 3.67
C GLY A 57 -24.94 5.64 4.74
N ASN A 58 -25.32 5.89 5.99
CA ASN A 58 -24.39 5.94 7.13
C ASN A 58 -24.44 4.67 8.00
N SER A 59 -25.14 3.62 7.56
CA SER A 59 -25.26 2.36 8.30
C SER A 59 -25.00 1.14 7.43
N TYR A 60 -24.45 0.09 8.06
CA TYR A 60 -24.27 -1.24 7.47
C TYR A 60 -25.56 -2.07 7.41
N ASP A 61 -26.61 -1.63 8.10
CA ASP A 61 -27.90 -2.32 8.15
C ASP A 61 -28.83 -1.93 7.00
N GLU A 62 -28.44 -0.93 6.21
CA GLU A 62 -29.16 -0.50 5.00
C GLU A 62 -28.96 -1.47 3.84
N THR A 63 -29.85 -1.39 2.83
CA THR A 63 -29.67 -2.13 1.58
C THR A 63 -28.41 -1.65 0.85
N PRO A 64 -27.48 -2.55 0.47
CA PRO A 64 -26.31 -2.16 -0.30
C PRO A 64 -26.69 -1.50 -1.64
N THR A 65 -26.03 -0.39 -1.96
CA THR A 65 -26.14 0.25 -3.29
C THR A 65 -25.38 -0.51 -4.36
N GLN A 66 -24.38 -1.30 -3.95
CA GLN A 66 -23.65 -2.22 -4.81
C GLN A 66 -23.42 -3.53 -4.06
N ASP A 67 -23.63 -4.64 -4.77
CA ASP A 67 -23.37 -5.99 -4.27
C ASP A 67 -22.74 -6.80 -5.40
N TYR A 68 -21.45 -7.12 -5.24
CA TYR A 68 -20.66 -7.81 -6.24
C TYR A 68 -20.03 -9.06 -5.64
N GLY A 69 -20.16 -10.19 -6.34
CA GLY A 69 -19.57 -11.46 -5.95
C GLY A 69 -18.61 -11.99 -7.01
N GLN A 70 -17.55 -12.66 -6.57
CA GLN A 70 -16.63 -13.41 -7.43
C GLN A 70 -16.13 -14.65 -6.70
N GLU A 71 -15.83 -15.70 -7.45
CA GLU A 71 -15.16 -16.90 -6.92
C GLU A 71 -13.72 -16.96 -7.39
N TYR A 72 -12.83 -17.36 -6.48
CA TYR A 72 -11.43 -17.63 -6.79
C TYR A 72 -11.14 -19.10 -6.54
N ARG A 73 -10.55 -19.76 -7.55
CA ARG A 73 -9.88 -21.07 -7.42
C ARG A 73 -8.38 -20.98 -7.68
N SER A 74 -7.93 -19.82 -8.14
CA SER A 74 -6.54 -19.47 -8.39
C SER A 74 -6.39 -17.96 -8.32
N LEU A 75 -5.14 -17.49 -8.27
CA LEU A 75 -4.81 -16.07 -8.25
C LEU A 75 -4.23 -15.65 -9.60
N GLY A 76 -4.55 -14.43 -10.01
CA GLY A 76 -3.93 -13.82 -11.17
C GLY A 76 -2.42 -13.64 -10.98
N ARG A 77 -1.65 -13.65 -12.07
CA ARG A 77 -0.20 -13.46 -12.01
C ARG A 77 0.21 -12.05 -11.56
N GLN A 78 -0.72 -11.10 -11.54
CA GLN A 78 -0.50 -9.70 -11.21
C GLN A 78 -0.50 -9.40 -9.70
N ILE A 79 -0.81 -10.40 -8.87
CA ILE A 79 -0.91 -10.27 -7.42
C ILE A 79 0.10 -11.17 -6.70
N ILE A 80 0.79 -10.60 -5.72
CA ILE A 80 1.67 -11.31 -4.78
C ILE A 80 1.13 -11.09 -3.38
N PHE A 81 0.94 -12.17 -2.64
CA PHE A 81 0.73 -12.21 -1.20
C PHE A 81 2.02 -12.67 -0.52
N PHE A 82 2.46 -11.87 0.44
CA PHE A 82 3.55 -12.19 1.35
C PHE A 82 3.06 -13.10 2.46
N GLU A 83 4.00 -13.72 3.17
CA GLU A 83 3.68 -14.64 4.26
C GLU A 83 2.80 -14.02 5.34
N THR A 84 2.85 -12.71 5.57
CA THR A 84 1.95 -12.04 6.53
C THR A 84 0.47 -12.04 6.10
N GLY A 85 0.19 -12.25 4.81
CA GLY A 85 -1.10 -12.01 4.16
C GLY A 85 -1.20 -10.63 3.50
N THR A 86 -0.20 -9.77 3.71
CA THR A 86 -0.01 -8.50 2.99
C THR A 86 0.16 -8.78 1.50
N PHE A 87 -0.39 -7.94 0.62
CA PHE A 87 -0.38 -8.18 -0.82
C PHE A 87 -0.19 -6.93 -1.67
N SER A 88 0.39 -7.13 -2.86
CA SER A 88 0.51 -6.12 -3.91
C SER A 88 -0.16 -6.64 -5.18
N LYS A 89 -1.08 -5.87 -5.76
CA LYS A 89 -1.78 -6.16 -7.01
C LYS A 89 -1.72 -4.94 -7.92
N GLY A 90 -1.57 -5.09 -9.23
CA GLY A 90 -1.62 -3.93 -10.11
C GLY A 90 -1.34 -4.25 -11.58
N SER A 91 -1.23 -3.22 -12.40
CA SER A 91 -0.91 -3.36 -13.82
C SER A 91 0.43 -4.09 -14.02
N PHE A 92 0.52 -4.95 -15.05
CA PHE A 92 1.77 -5.59 -15.45
C PHE A 92 2.72 -4.65 -16.17
N GLN A 93 2.17 -3.63 -16.82
CA GLN A 93 2.87 -2.80 -17.79
C GLN A 93 2.31 -1.38 -17.71
N LEU A 94 3.19 -0.39 -17.68
CA LEU A 94 2.84 0.99 -18.01
C LEU A 94 2.72 1.09 -19.53
N ALA A 95 1.55 1.49 -20.03
CA ALA A 95 1.28 1.61 -21.46
C ALA A 95 0.83 3.03 -21.80
N PRO A 96 1.18 3.56 -23.00
CA PRO A 96 0.69 4.86 -23.44
C PRO A 96 -0.84 4.91 -23.49
N PHE A 97 -1.42 6.00 -23.01
CA PHE A 97 -2.87 6.30 -23.10
C PHE A 97 -3.79 5.28 -22.41
N ALA A 98 -3.27 4.46 -21.49
CA ALA A 98 -4.03 3.50 -20.71
C ALA A 98 -4.07 3.93 -19.24
N ASP A 99 -5.19 3.65 -18.57
CA ASP A 99 -5.27 3.83 -17.12
C ASP A 99 -4.30 2.87 -16.43
N PHE A 100 -3.62 3.35 -15.40
CA PHE A 100 -2.63 2.58 -14.67
C PHE A 100 -2.94 2.61 -13.18
N GLY A 101 -2.76 1.49 -12.49
CA GLY A 101 -3.06 1.45 -11.07
C GLY A 101 -2.45 0.29 -10.34
N SER A 102 -2.33 0.45 -9.04
CA SER A 102 -1.87 -0.59 -8.14
C SER A 102 -2.54 -0.47 -6.78
N GLU A 103 -2.85 -1.63 -6.21
CA GLU A 103 -3.42 -1.83 -4.89
C GLU A 103 -2.37 -2.47 -3.97
N PHE A 104 -2.30 -1.93 -2.76
CA PHE A 104 -1.39 -2.32 -1.69
C PHE A 104 -2.24 -2.67 -0.49
N GLY A 105 -2.26 -3.92 -0.06
CA GLY A 105 -3.08 -4.36 1.06
C GLY A 105 -2.23 -4.89 2.21
N PHE A 106 -2.31 -4.27 3.37
CA PHE A 106 -1.70 -4.70 4.61
C PHE A 106 -2.73 -5.43 5.47
N ILE A 107 -2.25 -6.38 6.28
CA ILE A 107 -3.05 -7.06 7.30
C ILE A 107 -2.22 -7.16 8.57
N GLU A 108 -2.81 -6.75 9.69
CA GLU A 108 -2.24 -6.94 11.02
C GLU A 108 -3.38 -7.28 11.98
N GLY A 109 -3.39 -8.52 12.49
CA GLY A 109 -4.47 -9.01 13.35
C GLY A 109 -5.86 -8.82 12.75
N ASP A 110 -6.68 -8.01 13.43
CA ASP A 110 -8.06 -7.70 13.05
C ASP A 110 -8.21 -6.40 12.23
N ARG A 111 -7.11 -5.87 11.72
CA ARG A 111 -7.09 -4.70 10.83
C ARG A 111 -6.57 -5.07 9.45
N ARG A 112 -7.17 -4.46 8.43
CA ARG A 112 -6.53 -4.28 7.12
C ARG A 112 -6.53 -2.83 6.73
N LEU A 113 -5.45 -2.44 6.05
CA LEU A 113 -5.34 -1.17 5.38
C LEU A 113 -5.00 -1.46 3.93
N ARG A 114 -5.87 -1.06 3.00
CA ARG A 114 -5.59 -1.17 1.58
C ARG A 114 -5.53 0.22 0.97
N CYS A 115 -4.64 0.42 0.01
CA CYS A 115 -4.52 1.69 -0.69
C CYS A 115 -4.38 1.42 -2.18
N VAL A 116 -5.19 2.11 -2.99
CA VAL A 116 -5.13 2.06 -4.43
C VAL A 116 -4.59 3.39 -4.94
N LEU A 117 -3.52 3.33 -5.73
CA LEU A 117 -2.99 4.48 -6.48
C LEU A 117 -3.45 4.34 -7.93
N LEU A 118 -4.12 5.35 -8.46
CA LEU A 118 -4.62 5.41 -9.83
C LEU A 118 -3.97 6.57 -10.59
N TYR A 119 -3.56 6.28 -11.81
CA TYR A 119 -3.01 7.20 -12.79
C TYR A 119 -3.93 7.23 -14.00
N ASP A 120 -4.14 8.43 -14.55
CA ASP A 120 -4.93 8.63 -15.76
C ASP A 120 -4.15 8.29 -17.05
N ARG A 121 -4.79 8.53 -18.19
CA ARG A 121 -4.22 8.28 -19.53
C ARG A 121 -3.07 9.23 -19.90
N GLN A 122 -2.85 10.28 -19.10
CA GLN A 122 -1.72 11.21 -19.19
C GLN A 122 -0.59 10.78 -18.25
N ASN A 123 -0.74 9.64 -17.58
CA ASN A 123 0.14 9.09 -16.56
C ASN A 123 0.27 10.00 -15.34
N GLU A 124 -0.72 10.84 -15.06
CA GLU A 124 -0.73 11.71 -13.88
C GLU A 124 -1.51 11.03 -12.75
N LEU A 125 -1.00 11.14 -11.51
CA LEU A 125 -1.67 10.59 -10.34
C LEU A 125 -3.03 11.27 -10.23
N SER A 126 -4.11 10.51 -10.41
CA SER A 126 -5.46 11.04 -10.56
C SER A 126 -6.31 10.82 -9.33
N SER A 127 -6.12 9.70 -8.63
CA SER A 127 -6.87 9.40 -7.42
C SER A 127 -6.16 8.38 -6.53
N ILE A 128 -6.37 8.55 -5.23
CA ILE A 128 -5.98 7.60 -4.19
C ILE A 128 -7.28 7.04 -3.57
N THR A 129 -7.36 5.74 -3.35
CA THR A 129 -8.46 5.13 -2.58
C THR A 129 -7.90 4.43 -1.36
N LEU A 130 -8.14 4.97 -0.18
CA LEU A 130 -7.76 4.38 1.09
C LEU A 130 -8.92 3.55 1.63
N ILE A 131 -8.67 2.28 1.95
CA ILE A 131 -9.68 1.32 2.36
C ILE A 131 -9.29 0.78 3.73
N ARG A 132 -10.02 1.21 4.76
CA ARG A 132 -9.72 0.95 6.16
C ARG A 132 -10.73 -0.05 6.67
N GLU A 133 -10.25 -1.22 7.09
CA GLU A 133 -11.11 -2.36 7.37
C GLU A 133 -10.80 -2.98 8.73
N PHE A 134 -11.86 -3.53 9.34
CA PHE A 134 -11.89 -4.15 10.65
C PHE A 134 -12.53 -5.51 10.54
N ARG A 135 -12.01 -6.50 11.24
CA ARG A 135 -12.69 -7.80 11.33
C ARG A 135 -14.02 -7.60 12.06
N SER A 136 -15.08 -8.18 11.50
CA SER A 136 -16.43 -8.14 12.09
C SER A 136 -16.42 -8.70 13.51
N GLY A 137 -17.03 -7.97 14.46
CA GLY A 137 -17.05 -8.33 15.88
C GLY A 137 -15.76 -8.05 16.66
N SER A 138 -14.71 -7.51 16.03
CA SER A 138 -13.49 -7.11 16.74
C SER A 138 -13.61 -5.73 17.39
N ASN A 139 -12.74 -5.47 18.38
CA ASN A 139 -12.57 -4.15 19.01
C ASN A 139 -11.40 -3.36 18.41
N ALA A 140 -10.96 -3.72 17.21
CA ALA A 140 -9.83 -3.07 16.57
C ALA A 140 -10.17 -1.60 16.23
N GLN A 141 -9.17 -0.71 16.33
CA GLN A 141 -9.35 0.74 16.18
C GLN A 141 -8.44 1.32 15.10
N GLU A 142 -8.84 2.45 14.50
CA GLU A 142 -7.96 3.23 13.61
C GLU A 142 -6.76 3.76 14.38
N ARG A 143 -5.64 3.90 13.69
CA ARG A 143 -4.52 4.70 14.14
C ARG A 143 -4.85 6.19 13.94
N PRO A 144 -4.24 7.10 14.71
CA PRO A 144 -4.26 8.51 14.38
C PRO A 144 -3.76 8.76 12.94
N PRO A 145 -4.17 9.86 12.28
CA PRO A 145 -3.55 10.29 11.03
C PRO A 145 -2.03 10.37 11.17
N LEU A 146 -1.31 9.98 10.11
CA LEU A 146 0.14 9.98 10.14
C LEU A 146 0.68 11.40 10.22
N THR A 147 1.66 11.64 11.09
CA THR A 147 2.39 12.91 11.16
C THR A 147 3.88 12.71 10.90
N LEU A 148 4.60 13.79 10.58
CA LEU A 148 6.04 13.72 10.38
C LEU A 148 6.75 13.29 11.66
N GLU A 149 6.32 13.80 12.80
CA GLU A 149 6.90 13.54 14.12
C GLU A 149 6.90 12.04 14.44
N GLN A 150 5.85 11.33 14.04
CA GLN A 150 5.77 9.88 14.20
C GLN A 150 6.86 9.16 13.41
N LEU A 151 7.27 9.69 12.24
CA LEU A 151 8.28 9.11 11.36
C LEU A 151 9.73 9.50 11.71
N LEU A 152 9.95 10.62 12.40
CA LEU A 152 11.29 11.08 12.78
C LEU A 152 12.03 10.05 13.63
N GLY A 153 13.33 9.87 13.40
CA GLY A 153 14.19 8.92 14.10
C GLY A 153 14.71 7.81 13.19
N THR A 154 15.19 6.73 13.82
CA THR A 154 15.82 5.61 13.11
C THR A 154 14.91 4.40 13.14
N TRP A 155 14.77 3.76 11.98
CA TRP A 155 13.99 2.55 11.76
C TRP A 155 14.91 1.45 11.27
N GLN A 156 14.84 0.27 11.89
CA GLN A 156 15.55 -0.94 11.44
C GLN A 156 14.56 -2.04 11.13
N GLY A 157 14.77 -2.76 10.03
CA GLY A 157 13.79 -3.70 9.54
C GLY A 157 14.33 -4.71 8.58
N LYS A 158 13.44 -5.59 8.13
CA LYS A 158 13.70 -6.60 7.11
C LYS A 158 12.84 -6.34 5.89
N ALA A 159 13.43 -6.49 4.72
CA ALA A 159 12.76 -6.43 3.44
C ALA A 159 12.67 -7.82 2.81
N TYR A 160 11.55 -8.08 2.15
CA TYR A 160 11.25 -9.30 1.42
C TYR A 160 10.85 -8.92 0.00
N THR A 161 11.68 -9.24 -0.99
CA THR A 161 11.38 -8.93 -2.39
C THR A 161 10.95 -10.19 -3.12
N ALA A 162 9.71 -10.20 -3.58
CA ALA A 162 9.14 -11.26 -4.40
C ALA A 162 9.04 -10.79 -5.85
N TYR A 163 9.37 -11.67 -6.79
CA TYR A 163 9.53 -11.32 -8.19
C TYR A 163 8.41 -11.90 -9.06
N ARG A 164 8.13 -11.21 -10.16
CA ARG A 164 7.11 -11.63 -11.13
C ARG A 164 7.42 -12.98 -11.78
N ASP A 165 8.70 -13.28 -11.99
CA ASP A 165 9.18 -14.52 -12.59
C ASP A 165 9.19 -15.72 -11.63
N LEU A 166 8.70 -15.53 -10.40
CA LEU A 166 8.61 -16.55 -9.35
C LEU A 166 9.95 -17.12 -8.90
N ARG A 167 11.07 -16.42 -9.15
CA ARG A 167 12.34 -16.78 -8.51
C ARG A 167 12.23 -16.62 -6.98
N PRO A 168 13.12 -17.28 -6.21
CA PRO A 168 13.10 -17.22 -4.76
C PRO A 168 13.04 -15.79 -4.22
N THR A 169 12.34 -15.62 -3.10
CA THR A 169 12.19 -14.31 -2.44
C THR A 169 13.53 -13.88 -1.82
N ASP A 170 14.01 -12.70 -2.18
CA ASP A 170 15.19 -12.10 -1.56
C ASP A 170 14.85 -11.53 -0.18
N LYS A 171 15.82 -11.64 0.74
CA LYS A 171 15.72 -11.10 2.10
C LYS A 171 16.96 -10.29 2.41
N PHE A 172 16.75 -9.10 2.97
CA PHE A 172 17.83 -8.25 3.42
C PHE A 172 17.39 -7.31 4.53
N GLU A 173 18.36 -6.88 5.33
CA GLU A 173 18.15 -5.87 6.37
C GLU A 173 18.08 -4.47 5.74
N THR A 174 17.31 -3.60 6.38
CA THR A 174 17.11 -2.19 6.00
C THR A 174 17.27 -1.30 7.22
N SER A 175 17.84 -0.11 7.02
CA SER A 175 17.88 0.96 8.02
C SER A 175 17.42 2.27 7.36
N LEU A 176 16.46 2.96 7.96
CA LEU A 176 15.97 4.26 7.51
C LEU A 176 16.13 5.26 8.64
N GLU A 177 16.88 6.33 8.42
CA GLU A 177 16.93 7.47 9.32
C GLU A 177 16.18 8.65 8.71
N VAL A 178 15.27 9.26 9.48
CA VAL A 178 14.51 10.45 9.07
C VAL A 178 14.81 11.57 10.06
N LYS A 179 15.43 12.64 9.57
CA LYS A 179 15.83 13.81 10.36
C LYS A 179 15.16 15.07 9.83
N LYS A 180 14.78 15.94 10.75
CA LYS A 180 14.41 17.32 10.44
C LYS A 180 15.69 18.14 10.32
N ILE A 181 15.91 18.77 9.17
CA ILE A 181 17.07 19.66 8.94
C ILE A 181 16.74 21.06 9.42
N ASP A 182 15.52 21.52 9.13
CA ASP A 182 14.96 22.78 9.60
C ASP A 182 13.42 22.68 9.61
N ASN A 183 12.74 23.80 9.90
CA ASN A 183 11.26 23.82 10.00
C ASN A 183 10.52 23.37 8.73
N ASN A 184 11.15 23.50 7.56
CA ASN A 184 10.55 23.27 6.26
C ASN A 184 11.23 22.14 5.48
N LYS A 185 12.22 21.46 6.05
CA LYS A 185 13.00 20.45 5.33
C LYS A 185 13.34 19.24 6.19
N ILE A 186 13.25 18.07 5.56
CA ILE A 186 13.75 16.81 6.11
C ILE A 186 14.88 16.24 5.26
N GLN A 187 15.65 15.35 5.87
CA GLN A 187 16.57 14.44 5.21
C GLN A 187 16.19 13.01 5.56
N GLN A 188 16.27 12.13 4.57
CA GLN A 188 16.13 10.69 4.73
C GLN A 188 17.42 10.01 4.30
N GLN A 189 17.87 9.05 5.09
CA GLN A 189 18.97 8.16 4.73
C GLN A 189 18.47 6.71 4.81
N LEU A 190 18.33 6.07 3.66
CA LEU A 190 17.88 4.69 3.52
C LEU A 190 19.06 3.80 3.14
N THR A 191 19.35 2.80 3.97
CA THR A 191 20.38 1.79 3.72
C THR A 191 19.74 0.42 3.54
N PHE A 192 20.11 -0.29 2.47
CA PHE A 192 19.66 -1.64 2.16
C PHE A 192 20.67 -2.31 1.23
N SER A 193 20.92 -3.62 1.41
CA SER A 193 21.82 -4.41 0.53
C SER A 193 23.18 -3.76 0.27
N GLY A 194 23.78 -3.13 1.28
CA GLY A 194 25.07 -2.43 1.18
C GLY A 194 25.04 -1.09 0.43
N THR A 195 23.87 -0.62 0.00
CA THR A 195 23.65 0.67 -0.66
C THR A 195 23.02 1.65 0.32
N THR A 196 23.51 2.89 0.35
CA THR A 196 22.92 3.98 1.12
C THR A 196 22.48 5.09 0.18
N LEU A 197 21.19 5.45 0.25
CA LEU A 197 20.58 6.54 -0.49
C LEU A 197 20.25 7.66 0.49
N THR A 198 20.69 8.88 0.18
CA THR A 198 20.32 10.08 0.94
C THR A 198 19.46 10.97 0.07
N SER A 199 18.32 11.40 0.59
CA SER A 199 17.40 12.31 -0.10
C SER A 199 16.94 13.42 0.85
N SER A 200 16.40 14.50 0.28
CA SER A 200 15.82 15.60 1.06
C SER A 200 14.50 16.04 0.45
N ALA A 201 13.58 16.44 1.31
CA ALA A 201 12.25 16.90 0.93
C ALA A 201 11.86 18.19 1.65
N SER A 202 11.09 19.03 0.98
CA SER A 202 10.36 20.12 1.63
C SER A 202 9.14 19.57 2.37
N ILE A 203 8.79 20.21 3.48
CA ILE A 203 7.60 19.93 4.28
C ILE A 203 6.51 20.89 3.82
N GLU A 204 5.39 20.36 3.35
CA GLU A 204 4.26 21.12 2.81
C GLU A 204 2.95 20.58 3.40
N GLY A 205 2.55 21.11 4.56
CA GLY A 205 1.39 20.61 5.30
C GLY A 205 1.54 19.14 5.66
N ASN A 206 0.65 18.29 5.16
CA ASN A 206 0.68 16.84 5.34
C ASN A 206 1.51 16.11 4.25
N LYS A 207 2.45 16.79 3.59
CA LYS A 207 3.23 16.25 2.47
C LYS A 207 4.72 16.47 2.64
N LEU A 208 5.49 15.55 2.10
CA LEU A 208 6.93 15.67 1.92
C LEU A 208 7.23 15.64 0.43
N VAL A 209 7.76 16.72 -0.12
CA VAL A 209 7.96 16.89 -1.56
C VAL A 209 9.43 16.73 -1.92
N PHE A 210 9.74 15.72 -2.73
CA PHE A 210 11.08 15.39 -3.19
C PHE A 210 11.26 15.93 -4.61
N ASN A 211 11.77 17.17 -4.71
CA ASN A 211 12.06 17.83 -5.98
C ASN A 211 13.49 17.58 -6.48
N SER A 212 14.33 16.92 -5.68
CA SER A 212 15.71 16.59 -6.05
C SER A 212 15.75 15.20 -6.70
N GLY A 213 16.02 15.14 -8.00
CA GLY A 213 16.16 13.90 -8.78
C GLY A 213 15.42 13.91 -10.12
N ASP A 214 15.58 12.83 -10.90
CA ASP A 214 15.05 12.71 -12.27
C ASP A 214 13.55 12.44 -12.37
N ASN A 215 12.88 12.22 -11.23
CA ASN A 215 11.46 11.94 -11.15
C ASN A 215 10.90 12.52 -9.83
N PRO A 216 10.29 13.73 -9.85
CA PRO A 216 9.71 14.35 -8.67
C PRO A 216 8.63 13.49 -8.03
N ARG A 217 8.69 13.36 -6.70
CA ARG A 217 7.78 12.47 -5.94
C ARG A 217 7.29 13.18 -4.70
N GLN A 218 6.13 12.74 -4.21
CA GLN A 218 5.62 13.20 -2.93
C GLN A 218 5.31 12.02 -2.02
N ILE A 219 5.52 12.24 -0.73
CA ILE A 219 4.96 11.41 0.33
C ILE A 219 3.77 12.16 0.91
N LEU A 220 2.57 11.60 0.78
CA LEU A 220 1.40 12.07 1.51
C LEU A 220 1.32 11.35 2.86
N LEU A 221 1.07 12.10 3.92
CA LEU A 221 0.75 11.61 5.25
C LEU A 221 -0.78 11.58 5.37
N LEU A 222 -1.34 10.39 5.56
CA LEU A 222 -2.75 10.10 5.38
C LEU A 222 -3.39 9.56 6.68
N PRO A 223 -4.73 9.45 6.74
CA PRO A 223 -5.43 8.84 7.87
C PRO A 223 -4.94 7.42 8.19
N ASP A 224 -5.24 6.97 9.42
CA ASP A 224 -4.97 5.61 9.89
C ASP A 224 -3.48 5.21 9.81
N GLY A 225 -2.58 6.15 10.14
CA GLY A 225 -1.14 5.92 10.12
C GLY A 225 -0.56 5.63 8.73
N SER A 226 -1.29 5.91 7.65
CA SER A 226 -0.87 5.54 6.30
C SER A 226 -0.08 6.63 5.58
N SER A 227 0.69 6.21 4.59
CA SER A 227 1.42 7.11 3.69
C SER A 227 1.44 6.56 2.28
N THR A 228 1.51 7.44 1.29
CA THR A 228 1.75 7.08 -0.11
C THR A 228 2.99 7.78 -0.60
N ASN A 229 3.95 7.05 -1.14
CA ASN A 229 5.16 7.58 -1.76
C ASN A 229 5.14 7.26 -3.26
N ALA A 230 4.75 8.24 -4.08
CA ALA A 230 4.46 8.02 -5.49
C ALA A 230 4.92 9.21 -6.36
N PRO A 231 5.37 8.97 -7.61
CA PRO A 231 5.55 10.05 -8.57
C PRO A 231 4.22 10.73 -8.88
N LEU A 232 4.23 12.05 -9.09
CA LEU A 232 3.04 12.77 -9.56
C LEU A 232 2.72 12.44 -11.03
N LYS A 233 3.74 12.09 -11.81
CA LYS A 233 3.62 11.67 -13.20
C LYS A 233 4.53 10.47 -13.48
N LEU A 234 4.01 9.45 -14.16
CA LEU A 234 4.83 8.32 -14.61
C LEU A 234 5.39 8.62 -16.00
N GLU A 235 6.72 8.60 -16.09
CA GLU A 235 7.42 8.80 -17.34
C GLU A 235 7.68 7.46 -18.03
N LEU A 236 7.39 7.40 -19.34
CA LEU A 236 7.76 6.27 -20.16
C LEU A 236 9.29 6.18 -20.25
N ARG A 237 9.81 4.96 -20.40
CA ARG A 237 11.25 4.68 -20.56
C ARG A 237 12.12 5.00 -19.33
N LYS A 238 11.51 5.26 -18.17
CA LYS A 238 12.20 5.42 -16.88
C LYS A 238 11.69 4.37 -15.89
N PRO A 239 12.57 3.76 -15.08
CA PRO A 239 12.13 2.90 -13.99
C PRO A 239 11.41 3.74 -12.94
N PHE A 240 10.45 3.13 -12.26
CA PHE A 240 9.73 3.79 -11.18
C PHE A 240 9.24 2.77 -10.15
N PHE A 241 8.84 3.29 -9.01
CA PHE A 241 8.15 2.50 -8.00
C PHE A 241 6.98 3.27 -7.41
N LEU A 242 6.01 2.50 -6.96
CA LEU A 242 4.88 2.95 -6.17
C LEU A 242 5.01 2.35 -4.78
N GLU A 243 4.86 3.16 -3.74
CA GLU A 243 5.01 2.70 -2.36
C GLU A 243 3.86 3.20 -1.50
N VAL A 244 3.39 2.33 -0.61
CA VAL A 244 2.46 2.66 0.47
C VAL A 244 3.10 2.23 1.77
N GLY A 245 2.96 3.02 2.83
CA GLY A 245 3.38 2.66 4.18
C GLY A 245 2.22 2.69 5.16
N TRP A 246 2.30 1.87 6.20
CA TRP A 246 1.36 1.86 7.32
C TRP A 246 2.12 1.79 8.63
N LEU A 247 1.95 2.81 9.47
CA LEU A 247 2.43 2.83 10.85
C LEU A 247 1.46 2.03 11.72
N VAL A 248 1.68 0.71 11.74
CA VAL A 248 0.83 -0.30 12.37
C VAL A 248 0.65 -0.02 13.86
N ASN A 249 1.72 0.39 14.53
CA ASN A 249 1.71 0.89 15.90
C ASN A 249 2.81 1.95 16.08
N GLU A 250 3.01 2.48 17.28
CA GLU A 250 3.97 3.57 17.53
C GLU A 250 5.42 3.24 17.19
N LYS A 251 5.79 1.96 17.19
CA LYS A 251 7.16 1.50 16.96
C LYS A 251 7.29 0.53 15.81
N GLU A 252 6.23 0.21 15.08
CA GLU A 252 6.28 -0.71 13.94
C GLU A 252 5.59 -0.11 12.73
N ARG A 253 6.31 -0.14 11.61
CA ARG A 253 5.85 0.34 10.32
C ARG A 253 6.06 -0.75 9.28
N GLN A 254 5.07 -0.91 8.42
CA GLN A 254 5.18 -1.73 7.23
C GLN A 254 5.20 -0.84 5.98
N ARG A 255 5.99 -1.21 4.97
CA ARG A 255 6.01 -0.54 3.66
C ARG A 255 5.89 -1.57 2.58
N LEU A 256 5.10 -1.28 1.56
CA LEU A 256 4.91 -2.15 0.42
C LEU A 256 5.22 -1.37 -0.84
N ILE A 257 6.23 -1.84 -1.57
CA ILE A 257 6.78 -1.21 -2.74
C ILE A 257 6.51 -2.10 -3.95
N ARG A 258 6.00 -1.52 -5.03
CA ARG A 258 5.81 -2.20 -6.32
C ARG A 258 6.75 -1.58 -7.35
N ASN A 259 7.65 -2.40 -7.91
CA ASN A 259 8.77 -1.95 -8.73
C ASN A 259 8.53 -2.20 -10.22
N TYR A 260 8.83 -1.20 -11.04
CA TYR A 260 8.73 -1.24 -12.50
C TYR A 260 10.07 -0.87 -13.13
N ASP A 261 10.48 -1.64 -14.14
CA ASP A 261 11.71 -1.35 -14.88
C ASP A 261 11.54 -0.20 -15.89
N ALA A 262 12.61 0.15 -16.59
CA ALA A 262 12.59 1.20 -17.60
C ALA A 262 11.66 0.90 -18.78
N THR A 263 11.32 -0.36 -19.04
CA THR A 263 10.33 -0.71 -20.07
C THR A 263 8.90 -0.46 -19.60
N GLY A 264 8.71 -0.16 -18.31
CA GLY A 264 7.41 -0.03 -17.65
C GLY A 264 6.84 -1.37 -17.20
N ALA A 265 7.61 -2.46 -17.29
CA ALA A 265 7.16 -3.78 -16.87
C ALA A 265 7.31 -3.94 -15.35
N TRP A 266 6.30 -4.51 -14.71
CA TRP A 266 6.37 -4.88 -13.30
C TRP A 266 7.38 -6.02 -13.12
N ILE A 267 8.37 -5.81 -12.26
CA ILE A 267 9.45 -6.77 -11.99
C ILE A 267 9.29 -7.49 -10.65
N GLY A 268 8.61 -6.87 -9.68
CA GLY A 268 8.40 -7.47 -8.36
C GLY A 268 7.86 -6.49 -7.34
N SER A 269 7.63 -6.99 -6.14
CA SER A 269 7.17 -6.21 -5.00
C SER A 269 8.02 -6.50 -3.77
N THR A 270 8.23 -5.47 -2.95
CA THR A 270 9.02 -5.55 -1.72
C THR A 270 8.16 -5.19 -0.53
N LEU A 271 8.05 -6.09 0.44
CA LEU A 271 7.49 -5.81 1.76
C LEU A 271 8.63 -5.49 2.72
N VAL A 272 8.59 -4.32 3.36
CA VAL A 272 9.49 -3.95 4.46
C VAL A 272 8.69 -3.94 5.75
N ILE A 273 9.23 -4.58 6.79
CA ILE A 273 8.71 -4.52 8.16
C ILE A 273 9.83 -3.93 9.01
N GLU A 274 9.61 -2.73 9.52
CA GLU A 274 10.62 -1.93 10.23
C GLU A 274 10.12 -1.48 11.60
N LYS A 275 11.04 -1.47 12.57
CA LYS A 275 10.80 -1.03 13.93
C LYS A 275 11.60 0.22 14.25
N LYS A 276 10.98 1.13 14.98
CA LYS A 276 11.63 2.34 15.47
C LYS A 276 12.61 1.96 16.58
N ILE A 277 13.83 2.45 16.47
CA ILE A 277 14.85 2.32 17.50
C ILE A 277 14.74 3.53 18.42
N ASP A 278 14.81 3.28 19.72
CA ASP A 278 14.86 4.31 20.75
C ASP A 278 16.23 5.02 20.77
#